data_AF-A0A927LEI8-F1
#
_entry.id   AF-A0A927LEI8-F1
#
_cell.length_a   1.000
_cell.length_b   1.000
_cell.length_c   1.000
_cell.angle_alpha   90.00
_cell.angle_beta   90.00
_cell.angle_gamma   90.00
#
_symmetry.space_group_name_H-M   'P 1'
#
loop_
_entity.id
_entity.type
_entity.pdbx_description
1 polymer ?
#
loop_
_entity_poly.entity_id
_entity_poly.type
_entity_poly.pdbx_seq_one_letter_code
_entity_poly.pdbx_strand_id
1 'polypeptide(L)'
;MKTFQAIIVVFFLLTLTSVSAQYGNNGYGNGYGNSGYGRNGGMNQMSQNREPEKPKEIPIEVTVGKIMEKIKPALDLDALQEIAIANVLTESIRSQGILLKDESNQEQKIKEFEALSETTDRKIKEFLNEDQKEKYKALNEENASSKKKRRNR
;
A
#
# COMPACT_ATOMS: atom_id res chain seq x y z
N MET A 1 -12.42 10.88 -12.68
CA MET A 1 -11.09 10.26 -12.87
C MET A 1 -10.22 10.40 -11.62
N LYS A 2 -10.71 10.04 -10.41
CA LYS A 2 -9.98 10.27 -9.14
C LYS A 2 -9.76 8.99 -8.31
N THR A 3 -10.19 7.84 -8.81
CA THR A 3 -10.44 6.66 -7.97
C THR A 3 -9.40 5.56 -8.11
N PHE A 4 -8.80 5.38 -9.29
CA PHE A 4 -7.66 4.48 -9.49
C PHE A 4 -6.31 5.08 -9.10
N GLN A 5 -6.22 6.42 -9.11
CA GLN A 5 -5.06 7.11 -8.57
C GLN A 5 -4.87 6.80 -7.09
N ALA A 6 -5.98 6.75 -6.37
CA ALA A 6 -6.01 6.27 -5.00
C ALA A 6 -5.80 4.76 -4.89
N ILE A 7 -5.70 3.94 -5.93
CA ILE A 7 -5.54 2.48 -5.82
C ILE A 7 -4.09 2.08 -5.88
N ILE A 8 -3.26 2.62 -6.78
CA ILE A 8 -1.82 2.30 -6.77
C ILE A 8 -1.21 2.83 -5.46
N VAL A 9 -1.57 4.06 -5.07
CA VAL A 9 -1.12 4.68 -3.82
C VAL A 9 -1.67 3.94 -2.58
N VAL A 10 -2.97 3.56 -2.55
CA VAL A 10 -3.53 2.84 -1.39
C VAL A 10 -3.15 1.36 -1.36
N PHE A 11 -2.91 0.69 -2.48
CA PHE A 11 -2.47 -0.70 -2.50
C PHE A 11 -1.02 -0.79 -1.99
N PHE A 12 -0.15 0.16 -2.35
CA PHE A 12 1.17 0.29 -1.73
C PHE A 12 1.04 0.55 -0.21
N LEU A 13 0.23 1.51 0.23
CA LEU A 13 -0.02 1.79 1.65
C LEU A 13 -0.64 0.61 2.43
N LEU A 14 -1.51 -0.19 1.81
CA LEU A 14 -2.14 -1.38 2.42
C LEU A 14 -1.19 -2.59 2.46
N THR A 15 -0.20 -2.68 1.57
CA THR A 15 0.80 -3.75 1.67
C THR A 15 1.74 -3.54 2.86
N LEU A 16 2.01 -2.30 3.27
CA LEU A 16 2.82 -1.97 4.45
C LEU A 16 2.20 -2.45 5.77
N THR A 17 0.87 -2.64 5.85
CA THR A 17 0.19 -3.06 7.09
C THR A 17 0.13 -4.57 7.29
N SER A 18 0.59 -5.37 6.32
CA SER A 18 0.49 -6.84 6.38
C SER A 18 1.57 -7.54 7.23
N VAL A 19 2.44 -6.79 7.93
CA VAL A 19 3.50 -7.36 8.81
C VAL A 19 3.40 -6.87 10.26
N SER A 20 2.41 -6.04 10.64
CA SER A 20 2.30 -5.51 12.01
C SER A 20 1.07 -6.01 12.79
N ALA A 21 0.68 -7.27 12.62
CA ALA A 21 -0.36 -7.89 13.47
C ALA A 21 0.20 -8.58 14.72
N GLN A 22 1.52 -8.60 14.92
CA GLN A 22 2.14 -9.17 16.11
C GLN A 22 2.97 -8.12 16.83
N TYR A 23 2.33 -7.12 17.46
CA TYR A 23 2.85 -6.48 18.67
C TYR A 23 1.78 -5.55 19.26
N GLY A 24 1.28 -5.90 20.45
CA GLY A 24 0.73 -4.91 21.37
C GLY A 24 -0.78 -4.61 21.30
N ASN A 25 -1.66 -5.61 21.16
CA ASN A 25 -3.02 -5.45 21.71
C ASN A 25 -2.97 -5.68 23.23
N ASN A 26 -2.37 -4.74 23.97
CA ASN A 26 -2.43 -4.71 25.43
C ASN A 26 -2.20 -3.27 25.93
N GLY A 27 -3.04 -2.35 25.48
CA GLY A 27 -2.84 -0.93 25.76
C GLY A 27 -4.09 -0.08 25.63
N TYR A 28 -5.26 -0.59 26.04
CA TYR A 28 -6.40 0.27 26.38
C TYR A 28 -6.88 -0.11 27.78
N GLY A 29 -6.76 0.86 28.68
CA GLY A 29 -6.91 0.67 30.11
C GLY A 29 -8.28 0.14 30.51
N ASN A 30 -8.26 -0.69 31.55
CA ASN A 30 -9.29 -0.67 32.57
C ASN A 30 -8.58 -0.62 33.92
N GLY A 31 -8.88 0.45 34.66
CA GLY A 31 -8.42 0.66 36.01
C GLY A 31 -9.11 -0.27 37.01
N TYR A 32 -8.77 0.00 38.26
CA TYR A 32 -9.30 -0.58 39.50
C TYR A 32 -8.69 -1.91 39.96
N GLY A 33 -7.63 -1.76 40.78
CA GLY A 33 -7.55 -2.33 42.13
C GLY A 33 -7.48 -3.83 42.28
N ASN A 34 -6.40 -4.34 42.89
CA ASN A 34 -6.44 -5.07 44.17
C ASN A 34 -5.04 -5.59 44.54
N SER A 35 -4.63 -5.28 45.77
CA SER A 35 -3.68 -5.95 46.68
C SER A 35 -2.76 -7.06 46.17
N GLY A 36 -1.48 -6.98 46.55
CA GLY A 36 -0.62 -8.16 46.62
C GLY A 36 0.85 -7.87 46.92
N TYR A 37 1.20 -7.84 48.20
CA TYR A 37 2.57 -7.92 48.72
C TYR A 37 3.37 -9.09 48.10
N GLY A 38 4.62 -8.86 47.68
CA GLY A 38 5.45 -9.93 47.13
C GLY A 38 6.89 -9.56 46.78
N ARG A 39 7.74 -9.49 47.82
CA ARG A 39 9.18 -9.82 47.88
C ARG A 39 10.00 -10.02 46.57
N ASN A 40 11.15 -9.34 46.58
CA ASN A 40 12.50 -9.90 46.33
C ASN A 40 12.93 -10.17 44.88
N GLY A 41 14.14 -9.73 44.57
CA GLY A 41 14.95 -10.30 43.48
C GLY A 41 15.34 -9.28 42.42
N GLY A 42 16.50 -8.67 42.61
CA GLY A 42 17.09 -7.78 41.62
C GLY A 42 17.30 -8.48 40.27
N MET A 43 17.10 -7.73 39.21
CA MET A 43 17.74 -7.98 37.94
C MET A 43 17.78 -6.63 37.22
N ASN A 44 18.99 -6.13 36.99
CA ASN A 44 19.27 -5.03 36.09
C ASN A 44 18.62 -5.35 34.74
N GLN A 45 17.44 -4.77 34.47
CA GLN A 45 16.87 -4.76 33.14
C GLN A 45 17.69 -3.74 32.36
N MET A 46 18.74 -4.24 31.74
CA MET A 46 19.43 -3.57 30.66
C MET A 46 18.37 -3.27 29.61
N SER A 47 17.87 -2.04 29.60
CA SER A 47 17.07 -1.49 28.49
C SER A 47 17.95 -1.54 27.26
N GLN A 48 17.96 -2.70 26.61
CA GLN A 48 18.51 -2.86 25.29
C GLN A 48 17.63 -1.98 24.41
N ASN A 49 18.17 -0.80 24.10
CA ASN A 49 17.65 0.14 23.12
C ASN A 49 17.69 -0.57 21.76
N ARG A 50 16.80 -1.55 21.57
CA ARG A 50 16.49 -2.10 20.26
C ARG A 50 15.69 -0.99 19.60
N GLU A 51 16.38 -0.15 18.83
CA GLU A 51 15.68 0.58 17.78
C GLU A 51 14.79 -0.44 17.07
N PRO A 52 13.48 -0.19 16.95
CA PRO A 52 12.62 -1.10 16.23
C PRO A 52 13.22 -1.28 14.83
N GLU A 53 13.56 -2.52 14.47
CA GLU A 53 14.02 -2.84 13.12
C GLU A 53 13.03 -2.21 12.16
N LYS A 54 13.50 -1.27 11.33
CA LYS A 54 12.66 -0.64 10.30
C LYS A 54 11.98 -1.78 9.54
N PRO A 55 10.65 -1.78 9.40
CA PRO A 55 9.94 -2.84 8.69
C PRO A 55 10.61 -3.08 7.35
N LYS A 56 10.94 -4.35 7.06
CA LYS A 56 11.59 -4.72 5.80
C LYS A 56 10.74 -4.20 4.64
N GLU A 57 11.34 -3.37 3.77
CA GLU A 57 10.67 -2.88 2.57
C GLU A 57 10.22 -4.10 1.74
N ILE A 58 8.93 -4.19 1.43
CA ILE A 58 8.39 -5.27 0.59
C ILE A 58 9.04 -5.12 -0.80
N PRO A 59 9.59 -6.20 -1.38
CA PRO A 59 10.16 -6.12 -2.73
C PRO A 59 9.12 -5.59 -3.72
N ILE A 60 9.57 -4.73 -4.64
CA ILE A 60 8.71 -4.08 -5.62
C ILE A 60 8.02 -5.16 -6.48
N GLU A 61 8.75 -6.19 -6.84
CA GLU A 61 8.32 -7.31 -7.68
C GLU A 61 7.16 -8.08 -7.03
N VAL A 62 7.19 -8.26 -5.70
CA VAL A 62 6.10 -8.90 -4.94
C VAL A 62 4.83 -8.05 -4.99
N THR A 63 4.98 -6.72 -4.90
CA THR A 63 3.85 -5.78 -4.98
C THR A 63 3.25 -5.76 -6.38
N VAL A 64 4.10 -5.71 -7.42
CA VAL A 64 3.69 -5.77 -8.82
C VAL A 64 2.98 -7.09 -9.11
N GLY A 65 3.52 -8.21 -8.65
CA GLY A 65 2.91 -9.54 -8.81
C GLY A 65 1.48 -9.60 -8.28
N LYS A 66 1.24 -9.11 -7.05
CA LYS A 66 -0.10 -9.05 -6.44
C LYS A 66 -1.08 -8.16 -7.22
N ILE A 67 -0.59 -7.10 -7.85
CA ILE A 67 -1.42 -6.24 -8.70
C ILE A 67 -1.75 -6.98 -10.01
N MET A 68 -0.74 -7.60 -10.64
CA MET A 68 -0.88 -8.33 -11.90
C MET A 68 -1.79 -9.55 -11.77
N GLU A 69 -1.79 -10.26 -10.64
CA GLU A 69 -2.74 -11.34 -10.33
C GLU A 69 -4.20 -10.91 -10.47
N LYS A 70 -4.51 -9.63 -10.25
CA LYS A 70 -5.86 -9.08 -10.40
C LYS A 70 -6.10 -8.49 -11.78
N ILE A 71 -5.15 -7.71 -12.28
CA ILE A 71 -5.32 -6.98 -13.54
C ILE A 71 -5.31 -7.94 -14.74
N LYS A 72 -4.41 -8.92 -14.74
CA LYS A 72 -4.27 -9.88 -15.85
C LYS A 72 -5.57 -10.61 -16.20
N PRO A 73 -6.24 -11.32 -15.27
CA PRO A 73 -7.50 -11.99 -15.60
C PRO A 73 -8.66 -11.01 -15.79
N ALA A 74 -8.65 -9.85 -15.13
CA ALA A 74 -9.73 -8.87 -15.26
C ALA A 74 -9.76 -8.20 -16.65
N LEU A 75 -8.58 -7.97 -17.24
CA LEU A 75 -8.45 -7.35 -18.55
C LEU A 75 -8.22 -8.35 -19.68
N ASP A 76 -7.98 -9.63 -19.38
CA ASP A 76 -7.58 -10.63 -20.38
C ASP A 76 -6.33 -10.16 -21.14
N LEU A 77 -5.26 -9.90 -20.38
CA LEU A 77 -3.99 -9.42 -20.93
C LEU A 77 -3.24 -10.56 -21.62
N ASP A 78 -2.71 -10.27 -22.81
CA ASP A 78 -1.72 -11.14 -23.44
C ASP A 78 -0.35 -11.05 -22.76
N ALA A 79 0.58 -11.93 -23.17
CA ALA A 79 1.90 -12.01 -22.56
C ALA A 79 2.74 -10.74 -22.77
N LEU A 80 2.59 -10.04 -23.90
CA LEU A 80 3.33 -8.80 -24.17
C LEU A 80 2.77 -7.64 -23.35
N GLN A 81 1.45 -7.54 -23.25
CA GLN A 81 0.75 -6.57 -22.41
C GLN A 81 1.07 -6.78 -20.93
N GLU A 82 1.10 -8.03 -20.47
CA GLU A 82 1.48 -8.38 -19.10
C GLU A 82 2.89 -7.86 -18.77
N ILE A 83 3.86 -8.13 -19.63
CA ILE A 83 5.26 -7.67 -19.43
C ILE A 83 5.32 -6.14 -19.45
N ALA A 84 4.68 -5.50 -20.43
CA ALA A 84 4.70 -4.04 -20.56
C ALA A 84 4.06 -3.34 -19.35
N ILE A 85 2.88 -3.80 -18.92
CA ILE A 85 2.16 -3.22 -17.79
C ILE A 85 2.90 -3.49 -16.47
N ALA A 86 3.48 -4.68 -16.28
CA ALA A 86 4.29 -4.98 -15.11
C ALA A 86 5.52 -4.06 -14.99
N ASN A 87 6.16 -3.72 -16.11
CA ASN A 87 7.28 -2.77 -16.14
C ASN A 87 6.82 -1.36 -15.74
N VAL A 88 5.70 -0.89 -16.28
CA VAL A 88 5.11 0.42 -15.91
C VAL A 88 4.77 0.47 -14.42
N LEU A 89 4.19 -0.59 -13.87
CA LEU A 89 3.88 -0.67 -12.43
C LEU A 89 5.14 -0.70 -11.57
N THR A 90 6.18 -1.42 -12.00
CA THR A 90 7.48 -1.47 -11.32
C THR A 90 8.11 -0.07 -11.23
N GLU A 91 8.13 0.66 -12.35
CA GLU A 91 8.59 2.05 -12.40
C GLU A 91 7.76 2.93 -11.47
N SER A 92 6.43 2.83 -11.54
CA SER A 92 5.53 3.65 -10.73
C SER A 92 5.75 3.42 -9.23
N ILE A 93 5.90 2.17 -8.78
CA ILE A 93 6.10 1.84 -7.36
C ILE A 93 7.49 2.33 -6.90
N ARG A 94 8.52 2.19 -7.74
CA ARG A 94 9.85 2.74 -7.44
C ARG A 94 9.78 4.26 -7.27
N SER A 95 9.12 4.96 -8.18
CA SER A 95 8.92 6.41 -8.10
C SER A 95 8.15 6.80 -6.84
N GLN A 96 7.10 6.06 -6.45
CA GLN A 96 6.40 6.30 -5.18
C GLN A 96 7.34 6.17 -3.97
N GLY A 97 8.22 5.16 -3.96
CA GLY A 97 9.21 4.99 -2.90
C GLY A 97 10.19 6.18 -2.79
N ILE A 98 10.56 6.78 -3.93
CA ILE A 98 11.38 8.00 -3.96
C ILE A 98 10.59 9.19 -3.42
N LEU A 99 9.35 9.41 -3.89
CA LEU A 99 8.47 10.50 -3.44
C LEU A 99 8.17 10.44 -1.93
N LEU A 100 8.09 9.25 -1.34
CA LEU A 100 7.93 9.08 0.10
C LEU A 100 9.14 9.56 0.90
N LYS A 101 10.34 9.38 0.34
CA LYS A 101 11.63 9.76 0.95
C LYS A 101 12.01 11.21 0.68
N ASP A 102 11.37 11.86 -0.29
CA ASP A 102 11.58 13.27 -0.59
C ASP A 102 11.23 14.16 0.63
N GLU A 103 11.89 15.31 0.79
CA GLU A 103 11.70 16.22 1.92
C GLU A 103 10.79 17.42 1.56
N SER A 104 10.19 17.41 0.37
CA SER A 104 9.22 18.42 -0.05
C SER A 104 7.99 18.50 0.86
N ASN A 105 7.29 19.63 0.78
CA ASN A 105 6.09 19.83 1.60
C ASN A 105 4.95 18.90 1.18
N GLN A 106 4.00 18.68 2.09
CA GLN A 106 2.90 17.73 1.89
C GLN A 106 2.05 18.05 0.64
N GLU A 107 1.85 19.33 0.33
CA GLU A 107 1.06 19.72 -0.84
C GLU A 107 1.77 19.38 -2.16
N GLN A 108 3.09 19.61 -2.22
CA GLN A 108 3.92 19.24 -3.36
C GLN A 108 3.96 17.74 -3.55
N LYS A 109 4.18 16.98 -2.47
CA LYS A 109 4.12 15.51 -2.52
C LYS A 109 2.81 15.00 -3.09
N ILE A 110 1.68 15.53 -2.63
CA ILE A 110 0.35 15.14 -3.13
C ILE A 110 0.26 15.36 -4.64
N LYS A 111 0.67 16.54 -5.13
CA LYS A 111 0.67 16.85 -6.57
C LYS A 111 1.57 15.91 -7.37
N GLU A 112 2.73 15.55 -6.84
CA GLU A 112 3.65 14.61 -7.48
C GLU A 112 3.10 13.18 -7.52
N PHE A 113 2.45 12.73 -6.44
CA PHE A 113 1.74 11.45 -6.44
C PHE A 113 0.57 11.43 -7.43
N GLU A 114 -0.19 12.52 -7.54
CA GLU A 114 -1.27 12.66 -8.52
C GLU A 114 -0.72 12.59 -9.96
N ALA A 115 0.30 13.38 -10.27
CA ALA A 115 0.93 13.42 -11.59
C ALA A 115 1.57 12.07 -11.97
N LEU A 116 2.26 11.42 -11.02
CA LEU A 116 2.80 10.07 -11.21
C LEU A 116 1.67 9.10 -11.53
N SER A 117 0.57 9.18 -10.81
CA SER A 117 -0.54 8.28 -11.03
C SER A 117 -1.24 8.50 -12.37
N GLU A 118 -1.41 9.74 -12.83
CA GLU A 118 -1.96 10.03 -14.16
C GLU A 118 -1.07 9.51 -15.27
N THR A 119 0.24 9.69 -15.11
CA THR A 119 1.23 9.20 -16.06
C THR A 119 1.20 7.67 -16.16
N THR A 120 1.16 6.98 -15.01
CA THR A 120 1.05 5.53 -14.96
C THR A 120 -0.25 5.04 -15.60
N ASP A 121 -1.38 5.68 -15.31
CA ASP A 121 -2.68 5.32 -15.91
C ASP A 121 -2.67 5.49 -17.44
N ARG A 122 -2.06 6.57 -17.93
CA ARG A 122 -1.92 6.82 -19.37
C ARG A 122 -1.05 5.76 -20.04
N LYS A 123 0.14 5.48 -19.49
CA LYS A 123 1.04 4.44 -20.00
C LYS A 123 0.37 3.07 -20.04
N ILE A 124 -0.40 2.69 -19.01
CA ILE A 124 -1.14 1.42 -19.02
C ILE A 124 -2.12 1.38 -20.18
N LYS A 125 -2.94 2.43 -20.36
CA LYS A 125 -3.94 2.50 -21.43
C LYS A 125 -3.34 2.49 -22.84
N GLU A 126 -2.11 2.95 -23.02
CA GLU A 126 -1.40 2.89 -24.30
C GLU A 126 -1.15 1.43 -24.75
N PHE A 127 -1.12 0.46 -23.82
CA PHE A 127 -0.97 -0.96 -24.14
C PHE A 127 -2.29 -1.71 -24.30
N LEU A 128 -3.43 -1.10 -23.97
CA LEU A 128 -4.75 -1.75 -23.98
C LEU A 128 -5.49 -1.47 -25.28
N ASN A 129 -6.29 -2.44 -25.75
CA ASN A 129 -7.30 -2.21 -26.79
C ASN A 129 -8.57 -1.55 -26.19
N GLU A 130 -9.54 -1.19 -27.04
CA GLU A 130 -10.76 -0.48 -26.58
C GLU A 130 -11.57 -1.29 -25.56
N ASP A 131 -11.82 -2.57 -25.81
CA ASP A 131 -12.55 -3.45 -24.89
C ASP A 131 -11.85 -3.56 -23.53
N GLN A 132 -10.52 -3.67 -23.55
CA GLN A 132 -9.70 -3.72 -22.34
C GLN A 132 -9.71 -2.40 -21.58
N LYS A 133 -9.73 -1.25 -22.28
CA LYS A 133 -9.84 0.07 -21.64
C LYS A 133 -11.18 0.23 -20.93
N GLU A 134 -12.27 -0.30 -21.50
CA GLU A 134 -13.58 -0.31 -20.84
C GLU A 134 -13.59 -1.17 -19.58
N LYS A 135 -13.07 -2.40 -19.65
CA LYS A 135 -12.90 -3.27 -18.47
C LYS A 135 -12.04 -2.62 -17.41
N TYR A 136 -10.96 -1.96 -17.82
CA TYR A 136 -10.06 -1.23 -16.93
C TYR A 136 -10.77 -0.06 -16.25
N LYS A 137 -11.58 0.72 -16.99
CA LYS A 137 -12.43 1.77 -16.40
C LYS A 137 -13.42 1.20 -15.38
N ALA A 138 -14.09 0.08 -15.69
CA ALA A 138 -15.03 -0.57 -14.78
C ALA A 138 -14.34 -1.07 -13.50
N LEU A 139 -13.18 -1.70 -13.62
CA LEU A 139 -12.33 -2.12 -12.49
C LEU A 139 -11.99 -0.93 -11.58
N ASN A 140 -11.75 0.24 -12.17
CA ASN A 140 -11.41 1.46 -11.46
C ASN A 140 -12.60 2.08 -10.70
N GLU A 141 -13.82 1.85 -11.19
CA GLU A 141 -15.07 2.33 -10.60
C GLU A 141 -15.58 1.41 -9.47
N GLU A 142 -15.50 0.09 -9.66
CA GLU A 142 -15.88 -0.91 -8.63
C GLU A 142 -15.03 -0.75 -7.36
N ASN A 143 -13.73 -0.56 -7.52
CA ASN A 143 -12.83 -0.35 -6.38
C ASN A 143 -13.08 1.00 -5.68
N ALA A 144 -13.67 1.99 -6.37
CA ALA A 144 -14.06 3.26 -5.77
C ALA A 144 -15.30 3.11 -4.88
N SER A 145 -16.28 2.35 -5.36
CA SER A 145 -17.56 2.14 -4.68
C SER A 145 -17.40 1.28 -3.43
N SER A 146 -16.54 0.25 -3.50
CA SER A 146 -16.21 -0.61 -2.34
C SER A 146 -15.54 0.17 -1.20
N LYS A 147 -14.66 1.13 -1.51
CA LYS A 147 -14.06 2.06 -0.52
C LYS A 147 -15.10 2.93 0.17
N LYS A 148 -16.07 3.49 -0.57
CA LYS A 148 -17.16 4.30 0.01
C LYS A 148 -18.04 3.49 0.96
N LYS A 149 -18.38 2.25 0.58
CA LYS A 149 -19.22 1.36 1.41
C LYS A 149 -18.54 0.98 2.72
N ARG A 150 -17.21 0.82 2.74
CA ARG A 150 -16.42 0.53 3.95
C ARG A 150 -16.26 1.73 4.88
N ARG A 151 -16.37 2.96 4.39
CA ARG A 151 -16.24 4.19 5.20
C ARG A 151 -17.53 4.59 5.92
N ASN A 152 -18.67 4.05 5.47
CA ASN A 152 -20.00 4.30 6.03
C ASN A 152 -20.51 3.16 6.92
N ARG A 153 -19.64 2.18 7.24
CA ARG A 153 -19.89 1.07 8.15
C ARG A 153 -18.98 1.23 9.37
#